data_AF-A0A2I0MGU2-F1
#
_entry.id   AF-A0A2I0MGU2-F1
#
_cell.length_a   1.000
_cell.length_b   1.000
_cell.length_c   1.000
_cell.angle_alpha   90.00
_cell.angle_beta   90.00
_cell.angle_gamma   90.00
#
_symmetry.space_group_name_H-M   'P 1'
#
loop_
_entity.id
_entity.type
_entity.pdbx_description
1 polymer ?
#
loop_
_entity_poly.entity_id
_entity_poly.type
_entity_poly.pdbx_seq_one_letter_code
_entity_poly.pdbx_strand_id
1 'polypeptide(L)'
;MEEFYETWCAHSERYTVKLVSDCCQVYLDNSPCCSCDSRTLYFADQRPSVAFGQYEIHDIFRTTVKQEQVSEMRLKCEQVTKENERLYVELKDAVQDHLESLPFMLPGTDIPGDEQTVRNYQEQLQVMKQNELTSLQQLIEKLHTANEKIELSNRQLQETVTQQNVELEELRKQLRQAITDVQTANARLDGMTKLTEKLQGELERREEDVTSAQQRERASDKRLREMQSSIIQLETRLCVALEDAEQLTRERTALEKQIQELQTRYADVEREKYDAVGKVQDCIQLLEDANLQRSQALIAEKQKEEDIKKMKDEMAQLAEDAAARIRKEVDMVKKPYNVQISRLTEELSALQMECGEKQGQIERAIREKRAVEEELEKVYKQDRGYESDMRKLEQMHQKYLLAEATKCDLQLTLQTTQNKLKQLEMNYEEEKSRSQEVVSRLESTLASEREKSVFISEDRLKLQQENEQLQREMDGLRKLASEAQRNAKIKISTMEHEYALKESGYEAQLKEMEDTSHKSTAELRRLLLAQQKATIRWKEETKSLTETTEARITKLKGELSQQKLRSQELFCQLEMANEKATEDEKLMMEYRQCISRLQRQLSQAEQRAATASQKLSLITTQKKKAALLRDLENI
;
A
#
# COMPACT_ATOMS: atom_id res chain seq x y z
N MET A 1 -14.75 -8.75 -69.52
CA MET A 1 -14.91 -7.32 -69.17
C MET A 1 -15.45 -7.26 -67.76
N GLU A 2 -14.62 -6.93 -66.78
CA GLU A 2 -14.91 -6.04 -65.63
C GLU A 2 -13.66 -5.92 -64.74
N GLU A 3 -12.52 -5.67 -65.40
CA GLU A 3 -11.19 -5.55 -64.81
C GLU A 3 -10.94 -4.09 -64.39
N PHE A 4 -11.94 -3.44 -63.78
CA PHE A 4 -12.00 -1.97 -63.74
C PHE A 4 -12.67 -1.32 -62.51
N TYR A 5 -12.89 -2.05 -61.41
CA TYR A 5 -13.47 -1.46 -60.18
C TYR A 5 -12.86 -1.89 -58.83
N GLU A 6 -11.85 -2.78 -58.77
CA GLU A 6 -11.20 -3.17 -57.50
C GLU A 6 -9.86 -2.45 -57.20
N THR A 7 -9.55 -1.36 -57.91
CA THR A 7 -8.25 -0.66 -57.81
C THR A 7 -8.35 0.81 -57.41
N TRP A 8 -9.11 1.14 -56.35
CA TRP A 8 -8.90 2.37 -55.57
C TRP A 8 -9.27 2.19 -54.09
N CYS A 9 -8.79 3.08 -53.22
CA CYS A 9 -9.09 3.14 -51.77
C CYS A 9 -8.60 1.99 -50.86
N ALA A 10 -7.53 1.29 -51.26
CA ALA A 10 -6.63 0.60 -50.32
C ALA A 10 -5.33 1.41 -50.08
N HIS A 11 -5.45 2.67 -49.63
CA HIS A 11 -4.32 3.55 -49.25
C HIS A 11 -4.78 4.69 -48.31
N SER A 12 -3.87 5.19 -47.46
CA SER A 12 -4.08 6.20 -46.39
C SER A 12 -5.16 5.81 -45.36
N GLU A 13 -4.84 5.18 -44.23
CA GLU A 13 -4.08 5.74 -43.09
C GLU A 13 -4.47 7.15 -42.62
N ARG A 14 -4.98 7.19 -41.38
CA ARG A 14 -4.56 8.05 -40.23
C ARG A 14 -4.88 9.57 -40.23
N TYR A 15 -4.64 10.10 -39.02
CA TYR A 15 -4.48 11.49 -38.55
C TYR A 15 -5.72 12.23 -38.02
N THR A 16 -5.72 12.74 -36.78
CA THR A 16 -5.08 12.19 -35.54
C THR A 16 -6.12 12.20 -34.39
N VAL A 17 -5.86 12.84 -33.22
CA VAL A 17 -6.73 12.72 -32.02
C VAL A 17 -6.45 13.76 -30.91
N LYS A 18 -7.46 14.62 -30.65
CA LYS A 18 -7.81 15.23 -29.33
C LYS A 18 -6.93 16.39 -28.79
N LEU A 19 -7.53 17.15 -27.86
CA LEU A 19 -6.96 18.11 -26.88
C LEU A 19 -6.72 19.58 -27.30
N VAL A 20 -7.35 20.49 -26.54
CA VAL A 20 -6.62 21.28 -25.52
C VAL A 20 -7.27 20.98 -24.16
N SER A 21 -6.49 20.96 -23.08
CA SER A 21 -6.98 20.73 -21.70
C SER A 21 -6.72 21.96 -20.83
N ASP A 22 -7.40 21.94 -19.69
CA ASP A 22 -7.29 22.77 -18.49
C ASP A 22 -5.86 23.23 -18.14
N CYS A 23 -5.73 24.49 -17.71
CA CYS A 23 -4.79 24.86 -16.65
C CYS A 23 -5.10 26.26 -16.07
N CYS A 24 -5.89 26.34 -14.99
CA CYS A 24 -5.88 27.43 -13.99
C CYS A 24 -6.92 27.20 -12.89
N GLN A 25 -6.56 26.54 -11.79
CA GLN A 25 -7.38 26.57 -10.56
C GLN A 25 -6.56 26.31 -9.30
N VAL A 26 -6.17 27.39 -8.62
CA VAL A 26 -5.66 27.40 -7.24
C VAL A 26 -6.16 28.69 -6.60
N TYR A 27 -6.78 28.61 -5.41
CA TYR A 27 -7.50 29.70 -4.72
C TYR A 27 -8.75 30.22 -5.48
N LEU A 28 -9.86 30.62 -4.83
CA LEU A 28 -10.17 30.74 -3.40
C LEU A 28 -11.65 30.38 -3.15
N ASP A 29 -11.99 30.11 -1.89
CA ASP A 29 -13.35 29.97 -1.40
C ASP A 29 -14.07 31.34 -1.23
N ASN A 30 -15.39 31.28 -1.04
CA ASN A 30 -16.29 32.19 -0.32
C ASN A 30 -15.62 33.36 0.48
N SER A 31 -16.08 34.63 0.54
CA SER A 31 -17.28 35.36 0.07
C SER A 31 -17.09 36.89 0.42
N PRO A 32 -18.11 37.78 0.52
CA PRO A 32 -18.99 38.30 -0.55
C PRO A 32 -19.13 39.86 -0.59
N CYS A 33 -19.28 40.45 -1.78
CA CYS A 33 -20.03 41.71 -2.07
C CYS A 33 -19.86 42.08 -3.56
N CYS A 34 -20.56 43.02 -4.22
CA CYS A 34 -21.88 43.67 -4.07
C CYS A 34 -22.10 44.57 -5.33
N SER A 35 -23.36 45.00 -5.58
CA SER A 35 -23.82 46.04 -6.55
C SER A 35 -23.64 45.83 -8.07
N CYS A 36 -24.41 46.62 -8.85
CA CYS A 36 -24.33 46.85 -10.31
C CYS A 36 -24.64 45.62 -11.19
N ASP A 37 -25.86 45.34 -11.71
CA ASP A 37 -26.98 46.16 -12.24
C ASP A 37 -26.91 46.51 -13.75
N SER A 38 -27.92 46.03 -14.49
CA SER A 38 -28.50 46.49 -15.77
C SER A 38 -27.66 47.10 -16.90
N ARG A 39 -27.45 46.31 -17.99
CA ARG A 39 -27.99 46.53 -19.37
C ARG A 39 -27.37 45.51 -20.35
N THR A 40 -28.16 44.70 -21.07
CA THR A 40 -28.94 45.03 -22.27
C THR A 40 -28.10 45.46 -23.47
N LEU A 41 -27.90 44.55 -24.44
CA LEU A 41 -28.35 44.74 -25.82
C LEU A 41 -28.32 43.42 -26.62
N TYR A 42 -29.30 43.26 -27.52
CA TYR A 42 -29.30 42.20 -28.52
C TYR A 42 -28.27 42.49 -29.61
N PHE A 43 -27.56 41.46 -30.07
CA PHE A 43 -27.16 41.35 -31.47
C PHE A 43 -27.58 39.96 -31.96
N ALA A 44 -28.35 39.92 -33.05
CA ALA A 44 -28.80 38.68 -33.66
C ALA A 44 -27.76 38.18 -34.67
N ASP A 45 -27.27 36.94 -34.51
CA ASP A 45 -26.41 36.30 -35.49
C ASP A 45 -27.26 35.50 -36.49
N GLN A 46 -27.37 36.02 -37.72
CA GLN A 46 -28.13 35.38 -38.79
C GLN A 46 -27.26 34.33 -39.49
N ARG A 47 -27.43 33.05 -39.14
CA ARG A 47 -26.89 31.94 -39.94
C ARG A 47 -27.82 31.63 -41.12
N PRO A 48 -27.36 31.74 -42.39
CA PRO A 48 -28.15 31.31 -43.55
C PRO A 48 -28.36 29.79 -43.53
N SER A 49 -29.60 29.34 -43.68
CA SER A 49 -29.90 27.93 -43.88
C SER A 49 -29.54 27.51 -45.30
N VAL A 50 -28.54 26.65 -45.45
CA VAL A 50 -28.13 26.08 -46.76
C VAL A 50 -29.08 24.94 -47.13
N ALA A 51 -30.31 25.29 -47.50
CA ALA A 51 -31.39 24.35 -47.78
C ALA A 51 -32.30 24.76 -48.97
N PHE A 52 -31.85 25.68 -49.82
CA PHE A 52 -32.50 26.01 -51.10
C PHE A 52 -31.47 25.85 -52.24
N GLY A 53 -31.84 25.10 -53.29
CA GLY A 53 -30.94 24.77 -54.40
C GLY A 53 -31.33 23.54 -55.25
N GLN A 54 -32.29 22.72 -54.82
CA GLN A 54 -32.80 21.58 -55.62
C GLN A 54 -34.26 21.72 -56.09
N TYR A 55 -35.09 22.55 -55.43
CA TYR A 55 -36.48 22.76 -55.84
C TYR A 55 -36.63 23.67 -57.07
N GLU A 56 -35.84 24.76 -57.15
CA GLU A 56 -35.98 25.76 -58.23
C GLU A 56 -35.65 25.19 -59.61
N ILE A 57 -34.63 24.33 -59.73
CA ILE A 57 -34.25 23.69 -61.00
C ILE A 57 -35.39 22.82 -61.54
N HIS A 58 -36.10 22.09 -60.66
CA HIS A 58 -37.19 21.21 -61.06
C HIS A 58 -38.45 21.96 -61.48
N ASP A 59 -38.80 23.07 -60.81
CA ASP A 59 -39.94 23.91 -61.23
C ASP A 59 -39.63 24.77 -62.47
N ILE A 60 -38.38 25.20 -62.69
CA ILE A 60 -37.96 25.79 -63.97
C ILE A 60 -38.14 24.77 -65.11
N PHE A 61 -37.66 23.54 -64.95
CA PHE A 61 -37.80 22.50 -65.97
C PHE A 61 -39.27 22.07 -66.21
N ARG A 62 -40.09 22.08 -65.15
CA ARG A 62 -41.53 21.79 -65.23
C ARG A 62 -42.33 22.94 -65.86
N THR A 63 -41.87 24.18 -65.75
CA THR A 63 -42.54 25.34 -66.39
C THR A 63 -42.16 25.46 -67.86
N THR A 64 -40.89 25.27 -68.24
CA THR A 64 -40.48 25.29 -69.66
C THR A 64 -41.18 24.21 -70.48
N VAL A 65 -41.16 22.95 -70.04
CA VAL A 65 -41.83 21.83 -70.76
C VAL A 65 -43.33 22.06 -70.92
N LYS A 66 -44.01 22.64 -69.91
CA LYS A 66 -45.42 23.02 -70.02
C LYS A 66 -45.64 24.18 -71.00
N GLN A 67 -44.75 25.17 -70.99
CA GLN A 67 -44.84 26.34 -71.86
C GLN A 67 -44.59 25.96 -73.33
N GLU A 68 -43.68 25.02 -73.58
CA GLU A 68 -43.39 24.45 -74.88
C GLU A 68 -44.59 23.64 -75.43
N GLN A 69 -45.17 22.74 -74.61
CA GLN A 69 -46.42 22.05 -74.94
C GLN A 69 -47.60 23.02 -75.20
N VAL A 70 -47.71 24.11 -74.45
CA VAL A 70 -48.74 25.15 -74.67
C VAL A 70 -48.49 25.92 -75.97
N SER A 71 -47.24 26.18 -76.35
CA SER A 71 -46.94 26.74 -77.68
C SER A 71 -47.23 25.76 -78.81
N GLU A 72 -46.93 24.47 -78.66
CA GLU A 72 -47.23 23.45 -79.66
C GLU A 72 -48.74 23.27 -79.85
N MET A 73 -49.51 23.23 -78.75
CA MET A 73 -50.98 23.23 -78.81
C MET A 73 -51.54 24.51 -79.44
N ARG A 74 -50.96 25.69 -79.14
CA ARG A 74 -51.38 26.96 -79.77
C ARG A 74 -51.14 26.93 -81.29
N LEU A 75 -50.00 26.42 -81.72
CA LEU A 75 -49.63 26.32 -83.14
C LEU A 75 -50.54 25.32 -83.87
N LYS A 76 -50.87 24.18 -83.23
CA LYS A 76 -51.89 23.23 -83.72
C LYS A 76 -53.29 23.85 -83.79
N CYS A 77 -53.70 24.65 -82.80
CA CYS A 77 -54.95 25.41 -82.87
C CYS A 77 -54.93 26.43 -84.01
N GLU A 78 -53.87 27.23 -84.19
CA GLU A 78 -53.77 28.19 -85.30
C GLU A 78 -53.78 27.49 -86.67
N GLN A 79 -53.20 26.29 -86.77
CA GLN A 79 -53.28 25.47 -87.98
C GLN A 79 -54.73 25.02 -88.24
N VAL A 80 -55.43 24.48 -87.23
CA VAL A 80 -56.85 24.09 -87.35
C VAL A 80 -57.77 25.30 -87.61
N THR A 81 -57.46 26.49 -87.09
CA THR A 81 -58.21 27.72 -87.40
C THR A 81 -58.01 28.11 -88.86
N LYS A 82 -56.77 28.13 -89.37
CA LYS A 82 -56.48 28.42 -90.79
C LYS A 82 -57.06 27.36 -91.74
N GLU A 83 -57.08 26.09 -91.34
CA GLU A 83 -57.70 25.01 -92.09
C GLU A 83 -59.24 25.18 -92.11
N ASN A 84 -59.85 25.61 -91.00
CA ASN A 84 -61.27 25.99 -90.97
C ASN A 84 -61.56 27.24 -91.81
N GLU A 85 -60.75 28.30 -91.72
CA GLU A 85 -60.91 29.50 -92.56
C GLU A 85 -60.81 29.16 -94.05
N ARG A 86 -59.85 28.31 -94.42
CA ARG A 86 -59.72 27.76 -95.77
C ARG A 86 -60.95 26.97 -96.19
N LEU A 87 -61.44 26.05 -95.35
CA LEU A 87 -62.67 25.29 -95.63
C LEU A 87 -63.91 26.18 -95.69
N TYR A 88 -63.96 27.29 -94.94
CA TYR A 88 -65.03 28.29 -95.00
C TYR A 88 -65.00 29.09 -96.31
N VAL A 89 -63.81 29.35 -96.86
CA VAL A 89 -63.63 29.95 -98.19
C VAL A 89 -63.97 28.93 -99.28
N GLU A 90 -63.43 27.71 -99.24
CA GLU A 90 -63.75 26.66 -100.22
C GLU A 90 -65.25 26.32 -100.25
N LEU A 91 -65.94 26.31 -99.11
CA LEU A 91 -67.40 26.12 -99.03
C LEU A 91 -68.18 27.34 -99.55
N LYS A 92 -67.69 28.57 -99.29
CA LYS A 92 -68.31 29.80 -99.79
C LYS A 92 -68.19 29.91 -101.30
N ASP A 93 -67.02 29.64 -101.85
CA ASP A 93 -66.75 29.72 -103.29
C ASP A 93 -67.50 28.60 -104.04
N ALA A 94 -67.61 27.39 -103.47
CA ALA A 94 -68.46 26.32 -104.03
C ALA A 94 -69.96 26.67 -104.06
N VAL A 95 -70.44 27.51 -103.14
CA VAL A 95 -71.82 28.05 -103.13
C VAL A 95 -71.97 29.23 -104.10
N GLN A 96 -70.92 30.04 -104.30
CA GLN A 96 -70.87 31.11 -105.30
C GLN A 96 -70.97 30.53 -106.72
N ASP A 97 -70.16 29.53 -107.06
CA ASP A 97 -70.15 28.85 -108.37
C ASP A 97 -71.49 28.17 -108.73
N HIS A 98 -72.24 27.71 -107.71
CA HIS A 98 -73.57 27.11 -107.90
C HIS A 98 -74.71 28.14 -108.06
N LEU A 99 -74.45 29.45 -107.91
CA LEU A 99 -75.45 30.49 -108.18
C LEU A 99 -75.27 31.18 -109.54
N GLU A 100 -74.09 31.16 -110.15
CA GLU A 100 -73.84 31.83 -111.45
C GLU A 100 -74.11 30.94 -112.68
N SER A 101 -74.72 29.74 -112.48
CA SER A 101 -74.79 28.68 -113.51
C SER A 101 -76.20 28.14 -113.83
N LEU A 102 -77.27 28.97 -113.86
CA LEU A 102 -78.53 28.65 -114.58
C LEU A 102 -79.30 29.92 -115.03
N PRO A 103 -79.94 29.97 -116.23
CA PRO A 103 -80.42 31.23 -116.83
C PRO A 103 -81.94 31.50 -116.71
N PHE A 104 -82.30 32.79 -116.85
CA PHE A 104 -83.67 33.31 -116.85
C PHE A 104 -84.22 33.48 -118.29
N MET A 105 -85.44 33.01 -118.57
CA MET A 105 -86.16 33.27 -119.84
C MET A 105 -87.69 33.40 -119.64
N LEU A 106 -88.21 34.57 -120.02
CA LEU A 106 -89.58 34.80 -120.56
C LEU A 106 -89.50 34.69 -122.13
N PRO A 107 -90.52 34.95 -122.99
CA PRO A 107 -91.84 35.61 -122.78
C PRO A 107 -93.06 35.06 -123.58
N GLY A 108 -94.24 35.68 -123.37
CA GLY A 108 -95.29 35.92 -124.40
C GLY A 108 -96.18 34.73 -124.85
N THR A 109 -97.23 34.92 -125.68
CA THR A 109 -97.93 36.15 -126.14
C THR A 109 -99.33 35.80 -126.71
N ASP A 110 -100.16 36.80 -127.02
CA ASP A 110 -101.59 36.67 -127.42
C ASP A 110 -101.88 36.26 -128.89
N ILE A 111 -103.01 35.54 -129.10
CA ILE A 111 -103.92 35.56 -130.30
C ILE A 111 -103.37 34.99 -131.65
N PRO A 112 -104.17 34.40 -132.60
CA PRO A 112 -105.55 33.85 -132.58
C PRO A 112 -105.70 32.37 -133.07
N GLY A 113 -106.88 31.78 -132.77
CA GLY A 113 -107.70 30.82 -133.55
C GLY A 113 -107.10 29.71 -134.45
N ASP A 114 -107.41 28.44 -134.13
CA ASP A 114 -108.52 27.71 -134.77
C ASP A 114 -108.97 26.47 -133.93
N GLU A 115 -110.17 25.92 -134.16
CA GLU A 115 -110.96 25.27 -133.08
C GLU A 115 -110.62 23.79 -132.71
N GLN A 116 -109.64 23.14 -133.35
CA GLN A 116 -109.45 21.67 -133.23
C GLN A 116 -108.39 21.22 -132.18
N THR A 117 -107.52 22.11 -131.69
CA THR A 117 -106.30 21.73 -130.93
C THR A 117 -106.55 21.43 -129.43
N VAL A 118 -107.69 21.86 -128.88
CA VAL A 118 -107.90 21.97 -127.41
C VAL A 118 -107.78 20.65 -126.65
N ARG A 119 -108.13 19.50 -127.25
CA ARG A 119 -108.21 18.22 -126.53
C ARG A 119 -106.85 17.63 -126.14
N ASN A 120 -105.78 17.96 -126.87
CA ASN A 120 -104.46 17.32 -126.68
C ASN A 120 -103.66 17.89 -125.49
N TYR A 121 -103.97 19.12 -125.06
CA TYR A 121 -103.22 19.79 -123.98
C TYR A 121 -103.72 19.44 -122.57
N GLN A 122 -104.89 18.81 -122.43
CA GLN A 122 -105.46 18.47 -121.13
C GLN A 122 -104.74 17.32 -120.42
N GLU A 123 -104.21 16.33 -121.16
CA GLU A 123 -103.58 15.15 -120.57
C GLU A 123 -102.14 15.40 -120.06
N GLN A 124 -101.36 16.23 -120.76
CA GLN A 124 -99.96 16.52 -120.37
C GLN A 124 -99.86 17.24 -119.01
N LEU A 125 -100.83 18.08 -118.67
CA LEU A 125 -100.80 18.93 -117.47
C LEU A 125 -101.03 18.11 -116.18
N GLN A 126 -101.59 16.91 -116.28
CA GLN A 126 -101.85 16.02 -115.13
C GLN A 126 -100.61 15.24 -114.70
N VAL A 127 -99.77 14.79 -115.66
CA VAL A 127 -98.56 13.99 -115.38
C VAL A 127 -97.48 14.81 -114.65
N MET A 128 -97.30 16.08 -115.02
CA MET A 128 -96.30 16.96 -114.42
C MET A 128 -96.49 17.10 -112.90
N LYS A 129 -97.72 17.36 -112.44
CA LYS A 129 -98.05 17.51 -111.01
C LYS A 129 -97.81 16.24 -110.19
N GLN A 130 -97.97 15.06 -110.80
CA GLN A 130 -97.74 13.78 -110.14
C GLN A 130 -96.25 13.57 -109.80
N ASN A 131 -95.35 14.04 -110.69
CA ASN A 131 -93.89 13.94 -110.51
C ASN A 131 -93.35 14.96 -109.49
N GLU A 132 -93.90 16.17 -109.46
CA GLU A 132 -93.54 17.17 -108.43
C GLU A 132 -93.94 16.69 -107.02
N LEU A 133 -95.13 16.11 -106.88
CA LEU A 133 -95.63 15.62 -105.59
C LEU A 133 -94.75 14.48 -105.03
N THR A 134 -94.34 13.54 -105.87
CA THR A 134 -93.48 12.42 -105.49
C THR A 134 -92.04 12.86 -105.19
N SER A 135 -91.51 13.85 -105.91
CA SER A 135 -90.24 14.51 -105.58
C SER A 135 -90.26 15.14 -104.18
N LEU A 136 -91.31 15.90 -103.86
CA LEU A 136 -91.48 16.52 -102.54
C LEU A 136 -91.64 15.47 -101.42
N GLN A 137 -92.37 14.38 -101.66
CA GLN A 137 -92.50 13.28 -100.70
C GLN A 137 -91.13 12.64 -100.38
N GLN A 138 -90.30 12.35 -101.38
CA GLN A 138 -88.95 11.83 -101.17
C GLN A 138 -88.03 12.81 -100.42
N LEU A 139 -88.20 14.12 -100.61
CA LEU A 139 -87.46 15.13 -99.86
C LEU A 139 -87.89 15.17 -98.39
N ILE A 140 -89.19 15.04 -98.12
CA ILE A 140 -89.73 14.97 -96.76
C ILE A 140 -89.23 13.72 -96.02
N GLU A 141 -89.22 12.53 -96.65
CA GLU A 141 -88.64 11.31 -96.05
C GLU A 141 -87.14 11.45 -95.74
N LYS A 142 -86.37 12.07 -96.63
CA LYS A 142 -84.94 12.35 -96.41
C LYS A 142 -84.71 13.31 -95.25
N LEU A 143 -85.54 14.36 -95.12
CA LEU A 143 -85.48 15.30 -93.99
C LEU A 143 -85.92 14.64 -92.68
N HIS A 144 -86.96 13.79 -92.70
CA HIS A 144 -87.45 13.08 -91.52
C HIS A 144 -86.40 12.11 -90.99
N THR A 145 -85.86 11.24 -91.85
CA THR A 145 -84.80 10.28 -91.48
C THR A 145 -83.46 10.94 -91.12
N ALA A 146 -83.19 12.16 -91.60
CA ALA A 146 -82.08 12.97 -91.13
C ALA A 146 -82.35 13.53 -89.72
N ASN A 147 -83.55 14.06 -89.46
CA ASN A 147 -83.95 14.54 -88.14
C ASN A 147 -83.96 13.43 -87.08
N GLU A 148 -84.49 12.24 -87.41
CA GLU A 148 -84.44 11.06 -86.52
C GLU A 148 -83.02 10.69 -86.13
N LYS A 149 -82.05 10.76 -87.06
CA LYS A 149 -80.62 10.52 -86.78
C LYS A 149 -80.01 11.60 -85.91
N ILE A 150 -80.37 12.87 -86.12
CA ILE A 150 -79.94 13.99 -85.28
C ILE A 150 -80.50 13.84 -83.86
N GLU A 151 -81.77 13.45 -83.71
CA GLU A 151 -82.38 13.17 -82.41
C GLU A 151 -81.73 11.97 -81.71
N LEU A 152 -81.45 10.88 -82.44
CA LEU A 152 -80.76 9.71 -81.87
C LEU A 152 -79.35 10.09 -81.39
N SER A 153 -78.60 10.85 -82.19
CA SER A 153 -77.28 11.38 -81.84
C SER A 153 -77.35 12.32 -80.63
N ASN A 154 -78.32 13.23 -80.59
CA ASN A 154 -78.53 14.13 -79.45
C ASN A 154 -78.88 13.38 -78.16
N ARG A 155 -79.68 12.30 -78.24
CA ARG A 155 -79.96 11.42 -77.09
C ARG A 155 -78.69 10.71 -76.61
N GLN A 156 -77.91 10.13 -77.52
CA GLN A 156 -76.63 9.47 -77.19
C GLN A 156 -75.60 10.45 -76.60
N LEU A 157 -75.55 11.69 -77.09
CA LEU A 157 -74.71 12.75 -76.52
C LEU A 157 -75.21 13.18 -75.13
N GLN A 158 -76.52 13.31 -74.92
CA GLN A 158 -77.09 13.58 -73.59
C GLN A 158 -76.79 12.44 -72.61
N GLU A 159 -76.99 11.18 -73.00
CA GLU A 159 -76.64 10.00 -72.21
C GLU A 159 -75.15 10.03 -71.83
N THR A 160 -74.25 10.20 -72.80
CA THR A 160 -72.80 10.30 -72.58
C THR A 160 -72.43 11.44 -71.62
N VAL A 161 -73.02 12.63 -71.80
CA VAL A 161 -72.78 13.78 -70.93
C VAL A 161 -73.33 13.54 -69.52
N THR A 162 -74.49 12.89 -69.35
CA THR A 162 -75.00 12.54 -68.01
C THR A 162 -74.10 11.52 -67.31
N GLN A 163 -73.62 10.50 -68.03
CA GLN A 163 -72.69 9.50 -67.51
C GLN A 163 -71.36 10.15 -67.06
N GLN A 164 -70.77 11.00 -67.91
CA GLN A 164 -69.55 11.76 -67.57
C GLN A 164 -69.74 12.70 -66.36
N ASN A 165 -70.92 13.29 -66.19
CA ASN A 165 -71.22 14.11 -65.00
C ASN A 165 -71.35 13.27 -63.72
N VAL A 166 -71.92 12.07 -63.79
CA VAL A 166 -71.97 11.11 -62.65
C VAL A 166 -70.56 10.67 -62.26
N GLU A 167 -69.72 10.31 -63.24
CA GLU A 167 -68.31 9.95 -63.01
C GLU A 167 -67.52 11.12 -62.41
N LEU A 168 -67.71 12.35 -62.91
CA LEU A 168 -67.09 13.55 -62.34
C LEU A 168 -67.49 13.81 -60.89
N GLU A 169 -68.76 13.65 -60.53
CA GLU A 169 -69.21 13.94 -59.16
C GLU A 169 -68.79 12.83 -58.17
N GLU A 170 -68.70 11.58 -58.62
CA GLU A 170 -68.11 10.50 -57.82
C GLU A 170 -66.59 10.68 -57.66
N LEU A 171 -65.85 11.09 -58.69
CA LEU A 171 -64.43 11.45 -58.58
C LEU A 171 -64.23 12.66 -57.64
N ARG A 172 -65.09 13.68 -57.70
CA ARG A 172 -65.10 14.79 -56.72
C ARG A 172 -65.39 14.30 -55.31
N LYS A 173 -66.27 13.30 -55.13
CA LYS A 173 -66.60 12.69 -53.84
C LYS A 173 -65.41 11.90 -53.28
N GLN A 174 -64.72 11.12 -54.11
CA GLN A 174 -63.47 10.44 -53.75
C GLN A 174 -62.35 11.41 -53.40
N LEU A 175 -62.18 12.51 -54.15
CA LEU A 175 -61.20 13.55 -53.84
C LEU A 175 -61.50 14.25 -52.50
N ARG A 176 -62.78 14.59 -52.23
CA ARG A 176 -63.21 15.16 -50.94
C ARG A 176 -62.91 14.19 -49.78
N GLN A 177 -63.18 12.90 -49.95
CA GLN A 177 -62.86 11.86 -48.95
C GLN A 177 -61.33 11.75 -48.72
N ALA A 178 -60.53 11.67 -49.78
CA ALA A 178 -59.07 11.59 -49.67
C ALA A 178 -58.46 12.82 -48.97
N ILE A 179 -59.03 14.02 -49.18
CA ILE A 179 -58.62 15.23 -48.46
C ILE A 179 -58.91 15.11 -46.96
N THR A 180 -60.09 14.61 -46.56
CA THR A 180 -60.40 14.38 -45.13
C THR A 180 -59.57 13.26 -44.52
N ASP A 181 -59.24 12.22 -45.28
CA ASP A 181 -58.40 11.11 -44.82
C ASP A 181 -56.96 11.58 -44.57
N VAL A 182 -56.40 12.38 -45.49
CA VAL A 182 -55.08 13.02 -45.31
C VAL A 182 -55.09 14.00 -44.13
N GLN A 183 -56.16 14.79 -43.93
CA GLN A 183 -56.27 15.69 -42.78
C GLN A 183 -56.31 14.92 -41.45
N THR A 184 -57.06 13.82 -41.35
CA THR A 184 -57.09 12.99 -40.13
C THR A 184 -55.80 12.21 -39.91
N ALA A 185 -55.13 11.77 -40.98
CA ALA A 185 -53.80 11.16 -40.91
C ALA A 185 -52.75 12.17 -40.39
N ASN A 186 -52.73 13.39 -40.93
CA ASN A 186 -51.85 14.46 -40.46
C ASN A 186 -52.11 14.81 -39.00
N ALA A 187 -53.38 14.94 -38.57
CA ALA A 187 -53.71 15.21 -37.17
C ALA A 187 -53.25 14.10 -36.20
N ARG A 188 -53.27 12.82 -36.65
CA ARG A 188 -52.70 11.69 -35.89
C ARG A 188 -51.17 11.77 -35.84
N LEU A 189 -50.52 12.09 -36.96
CA LEU A 189 -49.07 12.22 -37.06
C LEU A 189 -48.56 13.34 -36.15
N ASP A 190 -49.23 14.49 -36.18
CA ASP A 190 -48.98 15.65 -35.32
C ASP A 190 -49.13 15.31 -33.81
N GLY A 191 -50.10 14.45 -33.47
CA GLY A 191 -50.26 13.88 -32.13
C GLY A 191 -49.15 12.90 -31.74
N MET A 192 -48.68 12.05 -32.67
CA MET A 192 -47.56 11.13 -32.44
C MET A 192 -46.22 11.88 -32.30
N THR A 193 -45.99 12.95 -33.07
CA THR A 193 -44.81 13.82 -32.90
C THR A 193 -44.78 14.41 -31.49
N LYS A 194 -45.89 15.03 -31.04
CA LYS A 194 -45.99 15.61 -29.69
C LYS A 194 -45.88 14.60 -28.56
N LEU A 195 -46.27 13.34 -28.79
CA LEU A 195 -46.02 12.25 -27.84
C LEU A 195 -44.55 11.83 -27.84
N THR A 196 -43.91 11.77 -28.99
CA THR A 196 -42.49 11.43 -29.14
C THR A 196 -41.59 12.49 -28.50
N GLU A 197 -41.86 13.78 -28.74
CA GLU A 197 -41.20 14.91 -28.08
C GLU A 197 -41.29 14.84 -26.55
N LYS A 198 -42.48 14.50 -26.01
CA LYS A 198 -42.67 14.30 -24.57
C LYS A 198 -41.86 13.14 -24.02
N LEU A 199 -41.94 11.98 -24.66
CA LEU A 199 -41.21 10.78 -24.24
C LEU A 199 -39.70 10.98 -24.33
N GLN A 200 -39.22 11.70 -25.35
CA GLN A 200 -37.81 12.06 -25.49
C GLN A 200 -37.37 13.02 -24.37
N GLY A 201 -38.13 14.08 -24.09
CA GLY A 201 -37.82 14.98 -22.96
C GLY A 201 -37.95 14.31 -21.58
N GLU A 202 -38.75 13.25 -21.44
CA GLU A 202 -38.80 12.41 -20.24
C GLU A 202 -37.60 11.45 -20.15
N LEU A 203 -37.11 10.93 -21.28
CA LEU A 203 -35.89 10.14 -21.37
C LEU A 203 -34.64 10.98 -21.03
N GLU A 204 -34.52 12.17 -21.60
CA GLU A 204 -33.42 13.11 -21.36
C GLU A 204 -33.31 13.45 -19.86
N ARG A 205 -34.43 13.81 -19.20
CA ARG A 205 -34.47 14.02 -17.73
C ARG A 205 -34.11 12.75 -16.94
N ARG A 206 -34.52 11.57 -17.41
CA ARG A 206 -34.13 10.28 -16.81
C ARG A 206 -32.63 10.02 -16.91
N GLU A 207 -31.98 10.42 -18.00
CA GLU A 207 -30.53 10.31 -18.18
C GLU A 207 -29.76 11.33 -17.33
N GLU A 208 -30.28 12.55 -17.18
CA GLU A 208 -29.78 13.56 -16.23
C GLU A 208 -29.88 13.07 -14.77
N ASP A 209 -31.01 12.49 -14.37
CA ASP A 209 -31.21 11.89 -13.04
C ASP A 209 -30.23 10.72 -12.78
N VAL A 210 -30.08 9.82 -13.75
CA VAL A 210 -29.19 8.64 -13.65
C VAL A 210 -27.72 9.06 -13.60
N THR A 211 -27.29 10.00 -14.44
CA THR A 211 -25.91 10.51 -14.40
C THR A 211 -25.63 11.27 -13.10
N SER A 212 -26.60 12.05 -12.61
CA SER A 212 -26.53 12.72 -11.30
C SER A 212 -26.51 11.74 -10.12
N ALA A 213 -27.19 10.60 -10.23
CA ALA A 213 -27.12 9.51 -9.25
C ALA A 213 -25.74 8.84 -9.25
N GLN A 214 -25.22 8.46 -10.42
CA GLN A 214 -23.88 7.87 -10.57
C GLN A 214 -22.77 8.80 -10.07
N GLN A 215 -22.91 10.12 -10.23
CA GLN A 215 -21.95 11.09 -9.67
C GLN A 215 -21.97 11.09 -8.13
N ARG A 216 -23.16 11.06 -7.52
CA ARG A 216 -23.32 10.97 -6.05
C ARG A 216 -22.81 9.65 -5.48
N GLU A 217 -23.06 8.54 -6.18
CA GLU A 217 -22.55 7.20 -5.89
C GLU A 217 -21.01 7.18 -5.90
N ARG A 218 -20.39 7.57 -7.02
CA ARG A 218 -18.92 7.66 -7.15
C ARG A 218 -18.26 8.59 -6.13
N ALA A 219 -18.95 9.65 -5.69
CA ALA A 219 -18.49 10.52 -4.61
C ALA A 219 -18.59 9.84 -3.23
N SER A 220 -19.57 8.97 -3.03
CA SER A 220 -19.65 8.10 -1.85
C SER A 220 -18.56 7.03 -1.84
N ASP A 221 -18.30 6.38 -2.98
CA ASP A 221 -17.26 5.35 -3.10
C ASP A 221 -15.85 5.89 -2.87
N LYS A 222 -15.61 7.17 -3.17
CA LYS A 222 -14.37 7.87 -2.80
C LYS A 222 -14.25 7.99 -1.28
N ARG A 223 -15.24 8.61 -0.62
CA ARG A 223 -15.30 8.75 0.85
C ARG A 223 -15.21 7.41 1.58
N LEU A 224 -15.86 6.37 1.05
CA LEU A 224 -15.81 5.03 1.62
C LEU A 224 -14.38 4.45 1.58
N ARG A 225 -13.68 4.57 0.45
CA ARG A 225 -12.28 4.12 0.33
C ARG A 225 -11.30 4.97 1.13
N GLU A 226 -11.53 6.27 1.23
CA GLU A 226 -10.78 7.18 2.09
C GLU A 226 -10.94 6.77 3.57
N MET A 227 -12.17 6.49 4.01
CA MET A 227 -12.47 6.02 5.36
C MET A 227 -11.91 4.62 5.64
N GLN A 228 -12.02 3.68 4.69
CA GLN A 228 -11.39 2.35 4.79
C GLN A 228 -9.87 2.43 4.90
N SER A 229 -9.21 3.28 4.11
CA SER A 229 -7.77 3.54 4.21
C SER A 229 -7.40 4.11 5.60
N SER A 230 -8.18 5.04 6.13
CA SER A 230 -7.99 5.58 7.48
C SER A 230 -8.20 4.52 8.57
N ILE A 231 -9.16 3.60 8.40
CA ILE A 231 -9.39 2.48 9.33
C ILE A 231 -8.18 1.56 9.34
N ILE A 232 -7.71 1.10 8.18
CA ILE A 232 -6.54 0.21 8.05
C ILE A 232 -5.28 0.85 8.66
N GLN A 233 -5.08 2.17 8.48
CA GLN A 233 -3.98 2.90 9.11
C GLN A 233 -4.10 2.97 10.64
N LEU A 234 -5.31 3.12 11.19
CA LEU A 234 -5.55 3.12 12.63
C LEU A 234 -5.42 1.72 13.24
N GLU A 235 -5.90 0.68 12.55
CA GLU A 235 -5.73 -0.73 12.91
C GLU A 235 -4.24 -1.10 12.94
N THR A 236 -3.48 -0.75 11.90
CA THR A 236 -2.03 -0.99 11.84
C THR A 236 -1.30 -0.31 13.01
N ARG A 237 -1.64 0.96 13.30
CA ARG A 237 -1.07 1.70 14.44
C ARG A 237 -1.48 1.12 15.80
N LEU A 238 -2.69 0.55 15.92
CA LEU A 238 -3.15 -0.12 17.12
C LEU A 238 -2.41 -1.44 17.34
N CYS A 239 -2.17 -2.23 16.30
CA CYS A 239 -1.37 -3.47 16.39
C CYS A 239 0.04 -3.19 16.89
N VAL A 240 0.76 -2.21 16.32
CA VAL A 240 2.10 -1.82 16.78
C VAL A 240 2.07 -1.35 18.25
N ALA A 241 1.10 -0.51 18.63
CA ALA A 241 0.96 -0.04 20.00
C ALA A 241 0.61 -1.16 21.01
N LEU A 242 -0.05 -2.24 20.57
CA LEU A 242 -0.30 -3.43 21.37
C LEU A 242 0.96 -4.30 21.50
N GLU A 243 1.73 -4.49 20.41
CA GLU A 243 3.01 -5.21 20.43
C GLU A 243 4.03 -4.51 21.36
N ASP A 244 4.14 -3.17 21.27
CA ASP A 244 4.94 -2.34 22.17
C ASP A 244 4.48 -2.49 23.63
N ALA A 245 3.16 -2.42 23.89
CA ALA A 245 2.61 -2.56 25.23
C ALA A 245 2.87 -3.97 25.81
N GLU A 246 2.69 -5.03 25.03
CA GLU A 246 3.06 -6.38 25.45
C GLU A 246 4.56 -6.48 25.75
N GLN A 247 5.42 -5.94 24.89
CA GLN A 247 6.87 -5.95 25.11
C GLN A 247 7.27 -5.23 26.41
N LEU A 248 6.70 -4.05 26.67
CA LEU A 248 6.89 -3.34 27.93
C LEU A 248 6.39 -4.14 29.14
N THR A 249 5.31 -4.92 29.03
CA THR A 249 4.90 -5.82 30.13
C THR A 249 5.87 -7.00 30.34
N ARG A 250 6.44 -7.57 29.27
CA ARG A 250 7.48 -8.61 29.37
C ARG A 250 8.70 -8.08 30.12
N GLU A 251 9.19 -6.91 29.73
CA GLU A 251 10.31 -6.23 30.36
C GLU A 251 10.01 -5.87 31.83
N ARG A 252 8.82 -5.33 32.12
CA ARG A 252 8.38 -5.05 33.49
C ARG A 252 8.40 -6.30 34.37
N THR A 253 7.86 -7.43 33.88
CA THR A 253 7.86 -8.68 34.66
C THR A 253 9.23 -9.34 34.80
N ALA A 254 10.18 -9.04 33.89
CA ALA A 254 11.58 -9.44 34.05
C ALA A 254 12.29 -8.62 35.13
N LEU A 255 12.07 -7.30 35.16
CA LEU A 255 12.61 -6.41 36.20
C LEU A 255 11.98 -6.69 37.57
N GLU A 256 10.67 -6.95 37.64
CA GLU A 256 9.98 -7.38 38.87
C GLU A 256 10.62 -8.64 39.48
N LYS A 257 10.99 -9.63 38.65
CA LYS A 257 11.71 -10.83 39.10
C LYS A 257 13.13 -10.52 39.60
N GLN A 258 13.88 -9.69 38.89
CA GLN A 258 15.22 -9.28 39.34
C GLN A 258 15.19 -8.52 40.67
N ILE A 259 14.18 -7.66 40.87
CA ILE A 259 13.95 -6.96 42.15
C ILE A 259 13.63 -7.99 43.25
N GLN A 260 12.78 -8.97 42.98
CA GLN A 260 12.43 -10.02 43.96
C GLN A 260 13.66 -10.89 44.32
N GLU A 261 14.50 -11.26 43.35
CA GLU A 261 15.76 -11.97 43.61
C GLU A 261 16.74 -11.14 44.46
N LEU A 262 16.87 -9.85 44.17
CA LEU A 262 17.75 -8.95 44.93
C LEU A 262 17.23 -8.73 46.37
N GLN A 263 15.91 -8.63 46.56
CA GLN A 263 15.30 -8.57 47.89
C GLN A 263 15.55 -9.85 48.69
N THR A 264 15.42 -11.03 48.07
CA THR A 264 15.73 -12.32 48.73
C THR A 264 17.21 -12.36 49.15
N ARG A 265 18.14 -12.07 48.22
CA ARG A 265 19.58 -12.04 48.52
C ARG A 265 19.96 -11.01 49.59
N TYR A 266 19.24 -9.88 49.66
CA TYR A 266 19.44 -8.90 50.73
C TYR A 266 19.04 -9.48 52.08
N ALA A 267 17.86 -10.10 52.19
CA ALA A 267 17.39 -10.76 53.41
C ALA A 267 18.25 -11.98 53.81
N ASP A 268 18.88 -12.66 52.85
CA ASP A 268 19.85 -13.72 53.12
C ASP A 268 21.13 -13.15 53.76
N VAL A 269 21.75 -12.16 53.12
CA VAL A 269 22.97 -11.49 53.62
C VAL A 269 22.72 -10.73 54.94
N GLU A 270 21.50 -10.24 55.17
CA GLU A 270 21.10 -9.64 56.44
C GLU A 270 21.01 -10.68 57.57
N ARG A 271 20.43 -11.85 57.31
CA ARG A 271 20.44 -12.98 58.26
C ARG A 271 21.87 -13.48 58.55
N GLU A 272 22.70 -13.66 57.53
CA GLU A 272 24.11 -14.06 57.69
C GLU A 272 24.89 -13.08 58.58
N LYS A 273 24.61 -11.77 58.48
CA LYS A 273 25.21 -10.76 59.37
C LYS A 273 24.74 -10.91 60.81
N TYR A 274 23.44 -11.12 61.05
CA TYR A 274 22.94 -11.34 62.41
C TYR A 274 23.50 -12.63 63.03
N ASP A 275 23.57 -13.72 62.27
CA ASP A 275 24.21 -14.97 62.70
C ASP A 275 25.71 -14.80 63.00
N ALA A 276 26.42 -14.00 62.21
CA ALA A 276 27.83 -13.69 62.44
C ALA A 276 28.02 -12.81 63.69
N VAL A 277 27.14 -11.83 63.93
CA VAL A 277 27.14 -11.00 65.14
C VAL A 277 26.85 -11.84 66.38
N GLY A 278 25.89 -12.78 66.32
CA GLY A 278 25.62 -13.72 67.41
C GLY A 278 26.84 -14.56 67.76
N LYS A 279 27.48 -15.19 66.76
CA LYS A 279 28.72 -15.97 66.97
C LYS A 279 29.86 -15.14 67.58
N VAL A 280 29.98 -13.86 67.23
CA VAL A 280 30.95 -12.94 67.85
C VAL A 280 30.59 -12.62 69.30
N GLN A 281 29.31 -12.45 69.63
CA GLN A 281 28.84 -12.27 71.02
C GLN A 281 29.10 -13.52 71.86
N ASP A 282 28.82 -14.72 71.35
CA ASP A 282 29.15 -15.99 72.01
C ASP A 282 30.66 -16.11 72.29
N CYS A 283 31.50 -15.75 71.32
CA CYS A 283 32.95 -15.75 71.47
C CYS A 283 33.44 -14.73 72.50
N ILE A 284 32.80 -13.56 72.59
CA ILE A 284 33.10 -12.54 73.61
C ILE A 284 32.74 -13.08 75.00
N GLN A 285 31.55 -13.66 75.19
CA GLN A 285 31.15 -14.24 76.47
C GLN A 285 32.13 -15.33 76.94
N LEU A 286 32.52 -16.24 76.04
CA LEU A 286 33.49 -17.29 76.35
C LEU A 286 34.89 -16.73 76.70
N LEU A 287 35.30 -15.61 76.10
CA LEU A 287 36.55 -14.92 76.44
C LEU A 287 36.46 -14.19 77.79
N GLU A 288 35.31 -13.59 78.10
CA GLU A 288 35.06 -12.94 79.41
C GLU A 288 35.04 -13.98 80.54
N ASP A 289 34.35 -15.10 80.36
CA ASP A 289 34.31 -16.22 81.31
C ASP A 289 35.71 -16.81 81.53
N ALA A 290 36.47 -17.05 80.46
CA ALA A 290 37.85 -17.55 80.55
C ALA A 290 38.79 -16.55 81.23
N ASN A 291 38.62 -15.25 81.00
CA ASN A 291 39.41 -14.19 81.65
C ASN A 291 39.05 -14.02 83.13
N LEU A 292 37.78 -14.22 83.51
CA LEU A 292 37.33 -14.27 84.89
C LEU A 292 37.93 -15.48 85.62
N GLN A 293 37.87 -16.68 85.02
CA GLN A 293 38.52 -17.88 85.56
C GLN A 293 40.03 -17.69 85.72
N ARG A 294 40.72 -17.11 84.73
CA ARG A 294 42.14 -16.78 84.81
C ARG A 294 42.45 -15.81 85.96
N SER A 295 41.59 -14.81 86.17
CA SER A 295 41.76 -13.82 87.24
C SER A 295 41.53 -14.44 88.63
N GLN A 296 40.55 -15.34 88.78
CA GLN A 296 40.35 -16.13 89.99
C GLN A 296 41.55 -17.04 90.28
N ALA A 297 42.08 -17.73 89.26
CA ALA A 297 43.27 -18.58 89.38
C ALA A 297 44.51 -17.78 89.81
N LEU A 298 44.75 -16.60 89.22
CA LEU A 298 45.87 -15.71 89.59
C LEU A 298 45.77 -15.19 91.02
N ILE A 299 44.56 -14.93 91.53
CA ILE A 299 44.34 -14.54 92.94
C ILE A 299 44.64 -15.73 93.87
N ALA A 300 44.18 -16.94 93.51
CA ALA A 300 44.46 -18.15 94.28
C ALA A 300 45.94 -18.59 94.23
N GLU A 301 46.65 -18.27 93.14
CA GLU A 301 48.10 -18.43 93.01
C GLU A 301 48.84 -17.47 93.96
N LYS A 302 48.52 -16.17 93.91
CA LYS A 302 49.12 -15.17 94.82
C LYS A 302 48.90 -15.48 96.30
N GLN A 303 47.69 -15.91 96.69
CA GLN A 303 47.43 -16.32 98.07
C GLN A 303 48.37 -17.47 98.49
N LYS A 304 48.59 -18.46 97.62
CA LYS A 304 49.53 -19.55 97.88
C LYS A 304 50.99 -19.08 97.90
N GLU A 305 51.38 -18.10 97.08
CA GLU A 305 52.72 -17.50 97.16
C GLU A 305 52.94 -16.79 98.50
N GLU A 306 51.94 -16.04 98.98
CA GLU A 306 51.97 -15.38 100.29
C GLU A 306 51.99 -16.39 101.44
N ASP A 307 51.18 -17.46 101.38
CA ASP A 307 51.17 -18.55 102.35
C ASP A 307 52.52 -19.31 102.37
N ILE A 308 53.10 -19.60 101.19
CA ILE A 308 54.42 -20.22 101.05
C ILE A 308 55.52 -19.31 101.59
N LYS A 309 55.42 -17.99 101.38
CA LYS A 309 56.37 -17.01 101.94
C LYS A 309 56.26 -17.00 103.47
N LYS A 310 55.05 -16.89 104.02
CA LYS A 310 54.79 -16.96 105.46
C LYS A 310 55.31 -18.26 106.09
N MET A 311 55.09 -19.40 105.44
CA MET A 311 55.65 -20.69 105.86
C MET A 311 57.18 -20.73 105.82
N LYS A 312 57.83 -20.12 104.82
CA LYS A 312 59.31 -19.99 104.76
C LYS A 312 59.83 -19.12 105.89
N ASP A 313 59.18 -18.00 106.18
CA ASP A 313 59.55 -17.09 107.26
C ASP A 313 59.37 -17.77 108.64
N GLU A 314 58.27 -18.52 108.84
CA GLU A 314 58.04 -19.35 110.04
C GLU A 314 59.05 -20.49 110.18
N MET A 315 59.40 -21.18 109.09
CA MET A 315 60.46 -22.21 109.09
C MET A 315 61.83 -21.62 109.40
N ALA A 316 62.15 -20.42 108.89
CA ALA A 316 63.40 -19.74 109.19
C ALA A 316 63.48 -19.35 110.68
N GLN A 317 62.39 -18.83 111.26
CA GLN A 317 62.31 -18.56 112.70
C GLN A 317 62.46 -19.84 113.52
N LEU A 318 61.77 -20.93 113.17
CA LEU A 318 61.90 -22.22 113.86
C LEU A 318 63.32 -22.81 113.78
N ALA A 319 64.02 -22.61 112.65
CA ALA A 319 65.39 -23.04 112.46
C ALA A 319 66.38 -22.23 113.31
N GLU A 320 66.23 -20.90 113.39
CA GLU A 320 67.08 -20.05 114.23
C GLU A 320 66.78 -20.25 115.72
N ASP A 321 65.52 -20.45 116.10
CA ASP A 321 65.09 -20.88 117.44
C ASP A 321 65.73 -22.23 117.84
N ALA A 322 65.76 -23.19 116.91
CA ALA A 322 66.40 -24.49 117.14
C ALA A 322 67.92 -24.35 117.24
N ALA A 323 68.55 -23.54 116.39
CA ALA A 323 69.97 -23.21 116.49
C ALA A 323 70.29 -22.51 117.82
N ALA A 324 69.44 -21.60 118.30
CA ALA A 324 69.58 -20.93 119.59
C ALA A 324 69.46 -21.91 120.77
N ARG A 325 68.51 -22.85 120.72
CA ARG A 325 68.40 -23.96 121.71
C ARG A 325 69.65 -24.84 121.70
N ILE A 326 70.09 -25.30 120.53
CA ILE A 326 71.30 -26.14 120.38
C ILE A 326 72.55 -25.41 120.89
N ARG A 327 72.75 -24.13 120.52
CA ARG A 327 73.88 -23.32 121.02
C ARG A 327 73.87 -23.23 122.56
N LYS A 328 72.69 -23.00 123.15
CA LYS A 328 72.51 -22.93 124.62
C LYS A 328 72.76 -24.27 125.31
N GLU A 329 72.29 -25.38 124.76
CA GLU A 329 72.51 -26.74 125.29
C GLU A 329 73.99 -27.14 125.17
N VAL A 330 74.60 -26.88 124.02
CA VAL A 330 76.05 -27.10 123.79
C VAL A 330 76.89 -26.28 124.77
N ASP A 331 76.53 -25.03 125.06
CA ASP A 331 77.24 -24.22 126.06
C ASP A 331 76.97 -24.67 127.51
N MET A 332 75.79 -25.21 127.81
CA MET A 332 75.49 -25.84 129.10
C MET A 332 76.30 -27.13 129.31
N VAL A 333 76.52 -27.92 128.26
CA VAL A 333 77.30 -29.18 128.30
C VAL A 333 78.81 -28.92 128.24
N LYS A 334 79.28 -27.93 127.47
CA LYS A 334 80.70 -27.56 127.41
C LYS A 334 81.23 -27.04 128.75
N LYS A 335 80.43 -26.31 129.54
CA LYS A 335 80.85 -25.74 130.82
C LYS A 335 81.41 -26.79 131.81
N PRO A 336 80.68 -27.86 132.20
CA PRO A 336 81.21 -28.88 133.10
C PRO A 336 82.38 -29.65 132.48
N TYR A 337 82.37 -29.95 131.17
CA TYR A 337 83.51 -30.62 130.53
C TYR A 337 84.77 -29.76 130.49
N ASN A 338 84.68 -28.45 130.24
CA ASN A 338 85.82 -27.54 130.31
C ASN A 338 86.40 -27.48 131.74
N VAL A 339 85.54 -27.42 132.76
CA VAL A 339 85.97 -27.48 134.18
C VAL A 339 86.64 -28.82 134.50
N GLN A 340 86.12 -29.93 133.97
CA GLN A 340 86.72 -31.25 134.15
C GLN A 340 88.07 -31.38 133.41
N ILE A 341 88.21 -30.79 132.22
CA ILE A 341 89.48 -30.76 131.48
C ILE A 341 90.54 -29.94 132.24
N SER A 342 90.19 -28.78 132.79
CA SER A 342 91.10 -28.01 133.65
C SER A 342 91.57 -28.84 134.85
N ARG A 343 90.64 -29.51 135.55
CA ARG A 343 90.93 -30.35 136.70
C ARG A 343 91.83 -31.55 136.37
N LEU A 344 91.54 -32.25 135.27
CA LEU A 344 92.40 -33.35 134.77
C LEU A 344 93.78 -32.85 134.31
N THR A 345 93.90 -31.60 133.87
CA THR A 345 95.20 -30.98 133.51
C THR A 345 96.04 -30.67 134.76
N GLU A 346 95.40 -30.23 135.85
CA GLU A 346 96.03 -30.08 137.17
C GLU A 346 96.47 -31.44 137.74
N GLU A 347 95.60 -32.46 137.67
CA GLU A 347 95.90 -33.83 138.11
C GLU A 347 97.04 -34.47 137.31
N LEU A 348 97.08 -34.31 135.98
CA LEU A 348 98.20 -34.73 135.13
C LEU A 348 99.51 -34.02 135.51
N SER A 349 99.45 -32.72 135.82
CA SER A 349 100.62 -31.93 136.24
C SER A 349 101.18 -32.43 137.58
N ALA A 350 100.31 -32.84 138.51
CA ALA A 350 100.72 -33.45 139.78
C ALA A 350 101.36 -34.84 139.58
N LEU A 351 100.74 -35.71 138.77
CA LEU A 351 101.29 -37.04 138.45
C LEU A 351 102.64 -36.96 137.70
N GLN A 352 102.83 -35.94 136.86
CA GLN A 352 104.11 -35.73 136.17
C GLN A 352 105.24 -35.34 137.13
N MET A 353 104.94 -34.65 138.24
CA MET A 353 105.92 -34.43 139.33
C MET A 353 106.23 -35.73 140.08
N GLU A 354 105.22 -36.54 140.41
CA GLU A 354 105.42 -37.81 141.12
C GLU A 354 106.26 -38.81 140.32
N CYS A 355 106.06 -38.88 138.99
CA CYS A 355 106.91 -39.67 138.08
C CYS A 355 108.41 -39.30 138.19
N GLY A 356 108.73 -38.03 138.44
CA GLY A 356 110.10 -37.56 138.68
C GLY A 356 110.72 -38.17 139.95
N GLU A 357 109.96 -38.25 141.04
CA GLU A 357 110.42 -38.89 142.27
C GLU A 357 110.63 -40.41 142.11
N LYS A 358 109.74 -41.11 141.39
CA LYS A 358 109.85 -42.56 141.19
C LYS A 358 111.07 -42.94 140.35
N GLN A 359 111.43 -42.14 139.34
CA GLN A 359 112.63 -42.39 138.53
C GLN A 359 113.91 -42.42 139.42
N GLY A 360 114.02 -41.51 140.39
CA GLY A 360 115.12 -41.48 141.36
C GLY A 360 115.14 -42.64 142.37
N GLN A 361 114.11 -43.49 142.40
CA GLN A 361 114.06 -44.72 143.22
C GLN A 361 114.55 -45.95 142.43
N ILE A 362 114.28 -46.01 141.12
CA ILE A 362 114.65 -47.12 140.23
C ILE A 362 116.19 -47.29 140.14
N GLU A 363 116.95 -46.20 140.11
CA GLU A 363 118.42 -46.22 140.01
C GLU A 363 119.15 -46.85 141.21
N ARG A 364 118.45 -47.05 142.35
CA ARG A 364 118.96 -47.79 143.52
C ARG A 364 118.76 -49.30 143.37
N ALA A 365 117.54 -49.73 143.08
CA ALA A 365 117.17 -51.15 143.00
C ALA A 365 118.00 -51.94 141.96
N ILE A 366 118.44 -51.29 140.88
CA ILE A 366 119.28 -51.88 139.83
C ILE A 366 120.65 -52.37 140.36
N ARG A 367 121.16 -51.81 141.46
CA ARG A 367 122.45 -52.22 142.06
C ARG A 367 122.32 -53.44 142.95
N GLU A 368 121.21 -53.55 143.68
CA GLU A 368 120.94 -54.64 144.63
C GLU A 368 120.55 -55.94 143.91
N LYS A 369 119.77 -55.85 142.82
CA LYS A 369 119.35 -57.02 142.03
C LYS A 369 120.51 -57.90 141.56
N ARG A 370 121.64 -57.30 141.14
CA ARG A 370 122.80 -58.03 140.60
C ARG A 370 123.48 -58.95 141.61
N ALA A 371 123.34 -58.71 142.92
CA ALA A 371 123.98 -59.49 143.97
C ALA A 371 123.18 -60.74 144.39
N VAL A 372 121.96 -60.93 143.85
CA VAL A 372 121.04 -62.01 144.26
C VAL A 372 120.91 -63.10 143.17
N GLU A 373 121.20 -62.77 141.92
CA GLU A 373 120.97 -63.68 140.78
C GLU A 373 122.13 -64.67 140.53
N GLU A 374 123.30 -64.50 141.17
CA GLU A 374 124.44 -65.46 141.07
C GLU A 374 124.28 -66.70 141.98
N GLU A 375 123.47 -66.63 143.04
CA GLU A 375 123.34 -67.72 144.03
C GLU A 375 122.27 -68.77 143.69
N LEU A 376 121.40 -68.55 142.70
CA LEU A 376 120.35 -69.51 142.33
C LEU A 376 120.74 -70.51 141.22
N GLU A 377 122.00 -70.52 140.77
CA GLU A 377 122.51 -71.44 139.74
C GLU A 377 123.23 -72.68 140.32
N LYS A 378 122.58 -73.50 141.18
CA LYS A 378 123.23 -74.73 141.69
C LYS A 378 122.41 -75.97 142.05
N VAL A 379 121.07 -75.93 142.14
CA VAL A 379 120.27 -77.11 142.57
C VAL A 379 119.17 -77.42 141.54
N TYR A 380 119.51 -78.21 140.50
CA TYR A 380 119.16 -79.65 140.35
C TYR A 380 117.67 -79.87 139.97
N LYS A 381 117.26 -80.42 138.80
CA LYS A 381 117.58 -81.72 138.12
C LYS A 381 117.33 -82.93 139.05
N GLN A 382 116.75 -84.07 138.67
CA GLN A 382 116.18 -84.65 137.44
C GLN A 382 115.43 -85.95 137.86
N ASP A 383 114.64 -86.75 137.11
CA ASP A 383 114.20 -86.88 135.70
C ASP A 383 112.95 -87.83 135.68
N ARG A 384 112.19 -87.92 134.55
CA ARG A 384 111.15 -88.96 134.21
C ARG A 384 109.79 -88.90 134.95
N GLY A 385 108.70 -89.46 134.41
CA GLY A 385 108.55 -90.20 133.14
C GLY A 385 107.10 -90.50 132.71
N TYR A 386 106.94 -90.86 131.44
CA TYR A 386 105.71 -91.10 130.66
C TYR A 386 104.70 -92.12 131.20
N GLU A 387 103.41 -91.84 131.00
CA GLU A 387 102.38 -92.71 130.36
C GLU A 387 101.18 -91.81 129.95
N SER A 388 100.61 -91.78 128.74
CA SER A 388 100.45 -92.70 127.59
C SER A 388 99.09 -93.39 127.43
N ASP A 389 97.98 -92.71 127.79
CA ASP A 389 96.72 -92.87 127.01
C ASP A 389 95.76 -91.65 126.94
N MET A 390 95.95 -90.61 127.76
CA MET A 390 95.12 -89.38 127.74
C MET A 390 95.00 -88.71 126.35
N ARG A 391 96.11 -88.67 125.59
CA ARG A 391 96.19 -88.02 124.25
C ARG A 391 95.17 -88.52 123.23
N LYS A 392 94.70 -89.77 123.31
CA LYS A 392 93.70 -90.30 122.37
C LYS A 392 92.30 -89.74 122.66
N LEU A 393 91.97 -89.56 123.94
CA LEU A 393 90.70 -88.95 124.36
C LEU A 393 90.68 -87.47 123.97
N GLU A 394 91.77 -86.75 124.20
CA GLU A 394 91.95 -85.35 123.78
C GLU A 394 91.78 -85.19 122.25
N GLN A 395 92.41 -86.05 121.44
CA GLN A 395 92.24 -86.00 119.98
C GLN A 395 90.80 -86.27 119.51
N MET A 396 90.08 -87.19 120.16
CA MET A 396 88.68 -87.48 119.80
C MET A 396 87.74 -86.35 120.26
N HIS A 397 87.98 -85.75 121.41
CA HIS A 397 87.25 -84.56 121.87
C HIS A 397 87.52 -83.35 120.97
N GLN A 398 88.76 -83.14 120.54
CA GLN A 398 89.12 -82.04 119.63
C GLN A 398 88.53 -82.22 118.22
N LYS A 399 88.43 -83.47 117.73
CA LYS A 399 87.65 -83.79 116.51
C LYS A 399 86.16 -83.50 116.67
N TYR A 400 85.57 -83.82 117.83
CA TYR A 400 84.17 -83.50 118.14
C TYR A 400 83.94 -81.97 118.16
N LEU A 401 84.82 -81.21 118.81
CA LEU A 401 84.74 -79.74 118.82
C LEU A 401 84.86 -79.12 117.42
N LEU A 402 85.74 -79.66 116.57
CA LEU A 402 85.85 -79.25 115.16
C LEU A 402 84.58 -79.60 114.35
N ALA A 403 83.97 -80.76 114.60
CA ALA A 403 82.72 -81.16 113.95
C ALA A 403 81.53 -80.29 114.40
N GLU A 404 81.45 -79.94 115.67
CA GLU A 404 80.39 -79.07 116.20
C GLU A 404 80.57 -77.61 115.74
N ALA A 405 81.81 -77.10 115.65
CA ALA A 405 82.09 -75.79 115.08
C ALA A 405 81.71 -75.72 113.58
N THR A 406 82.16 -76.68 112.77
CA THR A 406 81.81 -76.72 111.34
C THR A 406 80.32 -76.93 111.08
N LYS A 407 79.61 -77.64 111.96
CA LYS A 407 78.13 -77.71 111.97
C LYS A 407 77.49 -76.33 112.20
N CYS A 408 77.99 -75.54 113.15
CA CYS A 408 77.51 -74.17 113.37
C CYS A 408 77.78 -73.26 112.15
N ASP A 409 78.97 -73.34 111.55
CA ASP A 409 79.29 -72.60 110.31
C ASP A 409 78.39 -73.02 109.13
N LEU A 410 78.10 -74.32 109.00
CA LEU A 410 77.16 -74.85 108.00
C LEU A 410 75.70 -74.40 108.27
N GLN A 411 75.29 -74.24 109.53
CA GLN A 411 73.97 -73.67 109.87
C GLN A 411 73.90 -72.17 109.54
N LEU A 412 74.93 -71.39 109.85
CA LEU A 412 74.99 -69.95 109.52
C LEU A 412 75.03 -69.70 108.01
N THR A 413 75.80 -70.51 107.26
CA THR A 413 75.86 -70.41 105.80
C THR A 413 74.57 -70.90 105.14
N LEU A 414 73.89 -71.93 105.67
CA LEU A 414 72.56 -72.34 105.25
C LEU A 414 71.52 -71.24 105.49
N GLN A 415 71.49 -70.62 106.68
CA GLN A 415 70.59 -69.51 106.97
C GLN A 415 70.86 -68.31 106.06
N THR A 416 72.13 -68.02 105.78
CA THR A 416 72.54 -66.94 104.88
C THR A 416 72.11 -67.20 103.42
N THR A 417 72.23 -68.44 102.93
CA THR A 417 71.77 -68.78 101.56
C THR A 417 70.25 -68.85 101.46
N GLN A 418 69.54 -69.34 102.49
CA GLN A 418 68.08 -69.28 102.57
C GLN A 418 67.54 -67.84 102.55
N ASN A 419 68.18 -66.91 103.28
CA ASN A 419 67.78 -65.50 103.28
C ASN A 419 68.04 -64.84 101.92
N LYS A 420 69.17 -65.16 101.26
CA LYS A 420 69.46 -64.70 99.88
C LYS A 420 68.47 -65.27 98.86
N LEU A 421 68.07 -66.54 99.00
CA LEU A 421 67.06 -67.16 98.13
C LEU A 421 65.72 -66.42 98.25
N LYS A 422 65.22 -66.21 99.48
CA LYS A 422 63.99 -65.45 99.73
C LYS A 422 64.03 -64.03 99.17
N GLN A 423 65.17 -63.36 99.25
CA GLN A 423 65.35 -62.04 98.65
C GLN A 423 65.29 -62.08 97.12
N LEU A 424 65.88 -63.10 96.48
CA LEU A 424 65.79 -63.29 95.03
C LEU A 424 64.38 -63.69 94.57
N GLU A 425 63.67 -64.52 95.35
CA GLU A 425 62.27 -64.89 95.12
C GLU A 425 61.35 -63.65 95.18
N MET A 426 61.53 -62.80 96.20
CA MET A 426 60.79 -61.54 96.35
C MET A 426 61.10 -60.56 95.20
N ASN A 427 62.37 -60.35 94.87
CA ASN A 427 62.78 -59.49 93.75
C ASN A 427 62.24 -60.00 92.40
N TYR A 428 62.19 -61.32 92.20
CA TYR A 428 61.64 -61.94 90.99
C TYR A 428 60.13 -61.71 90.89
N GLU A 429 59.38 -61.88 91.99
CA GLU A 429 57.93 -61.67 92.00
C GLU A 429 57.55 -60.18 91.86
N GLU A 430 58.36 -59.26 92.40
CA GLU A 430 58.25 -57.82 92.11
C GLU A 430 58.45 -57.51 90.63
N GLU A 431 59.52 -58.01 90.00
CA GLU A 431 59.82 -57.71 88.59
C GLU A 431 58.83 -58.40 87.62
N LYS A 432 58.33 -59.58 88.00
CA LYS A 432 57.19 -60.26 87.35
C LYS A 432 55.91 -59.43 87.46
N SER A 433 55.63 -58.84 88.62
CA SER A 433 54.47 -57.96 88.81
C SER A 433 54.58 -56.67 87.98
N ARG A 434 55.76 -56.02 87.95
CA ARG A 434 56.03 -54.86 87.08
C ARG A 434 55.88 -55.21 85.60
N SER A 435 56.40 -56.37 85.18
CA SER A 435 56.27 -56.86 83.82
C SER A 435 54.80 -57.08 83.43
N GLN A 436 53.99 -57.65 84.33
CA GLN A 436 52.54 -57.82 84.12
C GLN A 436 51.81 -56.46 84.03
N GLU A 437 52.12 -55.49 84.89
CA GLU A 437 51.56 -54.14 84.84
C GLU A 437 51.92 -53.40 83.53
N VAL A 438 53.15 -53.58 83.01
CA VAL A 438 53.55 -53.07 81.69
C VAL A 438 52.77 -53.75 80.57
N VAL A 439 52.62 -55.08 80.60
CA VAL A 439 51.82 -55.83 79.60
C VAL A 439 50.37 -55.34 79.60
N SER A 440 49.69 -55.29 80.74
CA SER A 440 48.28 -54.86 80.80
C SER A 440 48.07 -53.41 80.34
N ARG A 441 49.02 -52.49 80.59
CA ARG A 441 48.99 -51.13 80.04
C ARG A 441 49.16 -51.10 78.53
N LEU A 442 50.08 -51.90 77.99
CA LEU A 442 50.29 -52.01 76.53
C LEU A 442 49.08 -52.65 75.84
N GLU A 443 48.46 -53.67 76.44
CA GLU A 443 47.23 -54.30 75.95
C GLU A 443 46.05 -53.32 75.93
N SER A 444 45.84 -52.56 77.01
CA SER A 444 44.82 -51.51 77.09
C SER A 444 45.05 -50.39 76.06
N THR A 445 46.30 -49.97 75.88
CA THR A 445 46.67 -48.96 74.87
C THR A 445 46.38 -49.49 73.46
N LEU A 446 46.84 -50.71 73.15
CA LEU A 446 46.61 -51.38 71.87
C LEU A 446 45.12 -51.62 71.57
N ALA A 447 44.30 -51.90 72.58
CA ALA A 447 42.85 -51.97 72.44
C ALA A 447 42.26 -50.61 72.02
N SER A 448 42.64 -49.52 72.70
CA SER A 448 42.14 -48.17 72.36
C SER A 448 42.60 -47.68 70.98
N GLU A 449 43.82 -48.02 70.54
CA GLU A 449 44.28 -47.68 69.18
C GLU A 449 43.61 -48.53 68.10
N ARG A 450 43.24 -49.78 68.39
CA ARG A 450 42.41 -50.60 67.49
C ARG A 450 41.01 -50.03 67.33
N GLU A 451 40.38 -49.60 68.43
CA GLU A 451 39.06 -48.96 68.42
C GLU A 451 39.07 -47.65 67.60
N LYS A 452 40.05 -46.77 67.83
CA LYS A 452 40.26 -45.56 67.02
C LYS A 452 40.47 -45.89 65.54
N SER A 453 41.24 -46.93 65.23
CA SER A 453 41.50 -47.37 63.86
C SER A 453 40.22 -47.87 63.15
N VAL A 454 39.35 -48.59 63.87
CA VAL A 454 38.01 -48.97 63.36
C VAL A 454 37.17 -47.74 63.09
N PHE A 455 37.04 -46.83 64.06
CA PHE A 455 36.27 -45.58 63.91
C PHE A 455 36.73 -44.74 62.70
N ILE A 456 38.05 -44.52 62.56
CA ILE A 456 38.65 -43.82 61.42
C ILE A 456 38.37 -44.56 60.10
N SER A 457 38.33 -45.89 60.10
CA SER A 457 38.00 -46.68 58.91
C SER A 457 36.53 -46.60 58.50
N GLU A 458 35.62 -46.51 59.47
CA GLU A 458 34.18 -46.30 59.24
C GLU A 458 33.90 -44.89 58.73
N ASP A 459 34.47 -43.85 59.33
CA ASP A 459 34.29 -42.47 58.88
C ASP A 459 34.90 -42.25 57.48
N ARG A 460 36.05 -42.87 57.18
CA ARG A 460 36.59 -42.89 55.81
C ARG A 460 35.63 -43.58 54.82
N LEU A 461 34.92 -44.64 55.23
CA LEU A 461 33.94 -45.32 54.39
C LEU A 461 32.69 -44.45 54.16
N LYS A 462 32.18 -43.77 55.20
CA LYS A 462 31.06 -42.82 55.09
C LYS A 462 31.41 -41.70 54.10
N LEU A 463 32.56 -41.04 54.30
CA LEU A 463 33.05 -39.98 53.42
C LEU A 463 33.27 -40.45 51.97
N GLN A 464 33.69 -41.71 51.77
CA GLN A 464 33.78 -42.29 50.42
C GLN A 464 32.38 -42.45 49.79
N GLN A 465 31.41 -42.99 50.53
CA GLN A 465 30.03 -43.18 50.05
C GLN A 465 29.34 -41.84 49.73
N GLU A 466 29.57 -40.81 50.55
CA GLU A 466 29.11 -39.43 50.31
C GLU A 466 29.77 -38.84 49.06
N ASN A 467 31.08 -39.02 48.87
CA ASN A 467 31.79 -38.55 47.67
C ASN A 467 31.27 -39.24 46.40
N GLU A 468 31.08 -40.57 46.45
CA GLU A 468 30.46 -41.35 45.36
C GLU A 468 29.01 -40.92 45.09
N GLN A 469 28.26 -40.47 46.09
CA GLN A 469 26.90 -39.94 45.94
C GLN A 469 26.92 -38.57 45.26
N LEU A 470 27.73 -37.63 45.77
CA LEU A 470 27.91 -36.28 45.20
C LEU A 470 28.42 -36.34 43.75
N GLN A 471 29.32 -37.27 43.43
CA GLN A 471 29.78 -37.50 42.07
C GLN A 471 28.63 -37.97 41.15
N ARG A 472 27.79 -38.90 41.61
CA ARG A 472 26.59 -39.35 40.88
C ARG A 472 25.57 -38.23 40.67
N GLU A 473 25.40 -37.35 41.65
CA GLU A 473 24.55 -36.16 41.55
C GLU A 473 25.12 -35.12 40.57
N MET A 474 26.42 -34.80 40.64
CA MET A 474 27.08 -33.93 39.68
C MET A 474 26.97 -34.46 38.24
N ASP A 475 27.13 -35.77 38.03
CA ASP A 475 27.03 -36.38 36.71
C ASP A 475 25.57 -36.43 36.20
N GLY A 476 24.59 -36.49 37.10
CA GLY A 476 23.17 -36.29 36.80
C GLY A 476 22.87 -34.85 36.37
N LEU A 477 23.30 -33.87 37.16
CA LEU A 477 23.15 -32.44 36.86
C LEU A 477 23.86 -32.05 35.54
N ARG A 478 25.03 -32.62 35.25
CA ARG A 478 25.75 -32.37 33.99
C ARG A 478 25.00 -32.91 32.77
N LYS A 479 24.28 -34.03 32.89
CA LYS A 479 23.39 -34.55 31.83
C LYS A 479 22.21 -33.60 31.60
N LEU A 480 21.49 -33.23 32.66
CA LEU A 480 20.36 -32.30 32.59
C LEU A 480 20.76 -30.94 31.99
N ALA A 481 21.92 -30.40 32.37
CA ALA A 481 22.47 -29.18 31.79
C ALA A 481 22.79 -29.32 30.29
N SER A 482 23.35 -30.47 29.88
CA SER A 482 23.65 -30.76 28.47
C SER A 482 22.38 -30.94 27.63
N GLU A 483 21.35 -31.56 28.19
CA GLU A 483 20.03 -31.72 27.57
C GLU A 483 19.32 -30.36 27.44
N ALA A 484 19.32 -29.53 28.48
CA ALA A 484 18.81 -28.17 28.44
C ALA A 484 19.55 -27.31 27.39
N GLN A 485 20.88 -27.39 27.34
CA GLN A 485 21.70 -26.70 26.33
C GLN A 485 21.36 -27.16 24.90
N ARG A 486 21.20 -28.48 24.68
CA ARG A 486 20.78 -29.04 23.39
C ARG A 486 19.39 -28.54 22.99
N ASN A 487 18.43 -28.55 23.91
CA ASN A 487 17.06 -28.11 23.65
C ASN A 487 16.98 -26.60 23.36
N ALA A 488 17.74 -25.78 24.10
CA ALA A 488 17.89 -24.36 23.83
C ALA A 488 18.50 -24.11 22.44
N LYS A 489 19.58 -24.83 22.07
CA LYS A 489 20.19 -24.73 20.73
C LYS A 489 19.22 -25.11 19.61
N ILE A 490 18.41 -26.16 19.80
CA ILE A 490 17.37 -26.54 18.82
C ILE A 490 16.32 -25.44 18.69
N LYS A 491 15.82 -24.86 19.80
CA LYS A 491 14.81 -23.79 19.71
C LYS A 491 15.37 -22.52 19.08
N ILE A 492 16.63 -22.16 19.36
CA ILE A 492 17.33 -21.06 18.68
C ILE A 492 17.35 -21.31 17.17
N SER A 493 17.88 -22.44 16.69
CA SER A 493 17.96 -22.69 15.25
C SER A 493 16.61 -22.93 14.56
N THR A 494 15.57 -23.28 15.31
CA THR A 494 14.19 -23.24 14.79
C THR A 494 13.73 -21.79 14.60
N MET A 495 13.97 -20.91 15.58
CA MET A 495 13.62 -19.49 15.47
C MET A 495 14.45 -18.76 14.40
N GLU A 496 15.74 -19.03 14.28
CA GLU A 496 16.61 -18.52 13.21
C GLU A 496 16.02 -18.85 11.82
N HIS A 497 15.55 -20.09 11.64
CA HIS A 497 14.88 -20.51 10.40
C HIS A 497 13.51 -19.84 10.20
N GLU A 498 12.68 -19.73 11.24
CA GLU A 498 11.39 -19.00 11.20
C GLU A 498 11.59 -17.52 10.81
N TYR A 499 12.65 -16.86 11.29
CA TYR A 499 12.97 -15.48 10.94
C TYR A 499 13.50 -15.35 9.50
N ALA A 500 14.43 -16.21 9.08
CA ALA A 500 14.95 -16.19 7.70
C ALA A 500 13.84 -16.44 6.66
N LEU A 501 12.88 -17.31 6.96
CA LEU A 501 11.69 -17.49 6.12
C LEU A 501 10.84 -16.23 6.04
N LYS A 502 10.56 -15.54 7.16
CA LYS A 502 9.83 -14.27 7.17
C LYS A 502 10.56 -13.18 6.39
N GLU A 503 11.87 -13.04 6.59
CA GLU A 503 12.73 -12.08 5.89
C GLU A 503 12.65 -12.28 4.37
N SER A 504 12.86 -13.52 3.88
CA SER A 504 12.73 -13.84 2.46
C SER A 504 11.30 -13.62 1.91
N GLY A 505 10.27 -13.79 2.74
CA GLY A 505 8.88 -13.50 2.38
C GLY A 505 8.60 -12.01 2.22
N TYR A 506 9.13 -11.17 3.11
CA TYR A 506 9.04 -9.72 3.00
C TYR A 506 9.90 -9.17 1.85
N GLU A 507 11.09 -9.72 1.61
CA GLU A 507 11.93 -9.37 0.44
C GLU A 507 11.19 -9.67 -0.88
N ALA A 508 10.54 -10.83 -0.98
CA ALA A 508 9.74 -11.19 -2.15
C ALA A 508 8.54 -10.23 -2.38
N GLN A 509 7.81 -9.88 -1.31
CA GLN A 509 6.69 -8.93 -1.38
C GLN A 509 7.14 -7.51 -1.74
N LEU A 510 8.24 -7.04 -1.15
CA LEU A 510 8.84 -5.75 -1.48
C LEU A 510 9.23 -5.70 -2.95
N LYS A 511 9.89 -6.74 -3.45
CA LYS A 511 10.31 -6.86 -4.84
C LYS A 511 9.13 -6.89 -5.81
N GLU A 512 8.02 -7.57 -5.48
CA GLU A 512 6.81 -7.54 -6.30
C GLU A 512 6.16 -6.14 -6.35
N MET A 513 6.16 -5.41 -5.24
CA MET A 513 5.70 -4.02 -5.16
C MET A 513 6.59 -3.08 -5.98
N GLU A 514 7.92 -3.23 -5.91
CA GLU A 514 8.87 -2.49 -6.76
C GLU A 514 8.67 -2.81 -8.25
N ASP A 515 8.52 -4.09 -8.61
CA ASP A 515 8.30 -4.53 -9.99
C ASP A 515 6.99 -3.95 -10.57
N THR A 516 5.91 -3.94 -9.79
CA THR A 516 4.61 -3.38 -10.21
C THR A 516 4.61 -1.86 -10.25
N SER A 517 5.32 -1.19 -9.34
CA SER A 517 5.59 0.25 -9.37
C SER A 517 6.41 0.65 -10.61
N HIS A 518 7.46 -0.12 -10.96
CA HIS A 518 8.24 0.10 -12.17
C HIS A 518 7.44 -0.14 -13.45
N LYS A 519 6.65 -1.22 -13.53
CA LYS A 519 5.78 -1.53 -14.68
C LYS A 519 4.74 -0.44 -14.93
N SER A 520 4.02 -0.02 -13.88
CA SER A 520 3.02 1.07 -13.98
C SER A 520 3.67 2.42 -14.30
N THR A 521 4.82 2.74 -13.73
CA THR A 521 5.60 3.95 -14.07
C THR A 521 6.05 3.94 -15.55
N ALA A 522 6.47 2.79 -16.07
CA ALA A 522 6.85 2.65 -17.48
C ALA A 522 5.65 2.83 -18.42
N GLU A 523 4.48 2.28 -18.07
CA GLU A 523 3.24 2.50 -18.81
C GLU A 523 2.79 3.97 -18.78
N LEU A 524 2.80 4.64 -17.63
CA LEU A 524 2.45 6.06 -17.53
C LEU A 524 3.38 6.93 -18.40
N ARG A 525 4.68 6.63 -18.41
CA ARG A 525 5.64 7.29 -19.33
C ARG A 525 5.33 7.00 -20.81
N ARG A 526 4.98 5.76 -21.16
CA ARG A 526 4.57 5.36 -22.52
C ARG A 526 3.32 6.12 -22.99
N LEU A 527 2.30 6.23 -22.12
CA LEU A 527 1.05 6.94 -22.40
C LEU A 527 1.27 8.45 -22.53
N LEU A 528 2.07 9.04 -21.64
CA LEU A 528 2.44 10.47 -21.72
C LEU A 528 3.19 10.79 -23.03
N LEU A 529 4.16 9.96 -23.42
CA LEU A 529 4.88 10.12 -24.69
C LEU A 529 3.95 9.96 -25.91
N ALA A 530 2.94 9.09 -25.84
CA ALA A 530 1.92 8.96 -26.89
C ALA A 530 1.03 10.21 -26.96
N GLN A 531 0.57 10.73 -25.82
CA GLN A 531 -0.23 11.97 -25.73
C GLN A 531 0.55 13.19 -26.25
N GLN A 532 1.83 13.31 -25.92
CA GLN A 532 2.70 14.38 -26.43
C GLN A 532 2.84 14.31 -27.95
N LYS A 533 3.10 13.12 -28.52
CA LYS A 533 3.17 12.93 -29.98
C LYS A 533 1.84 13.22 -30.69
N ALA A 534 0.71 12.84 -30.09
CA ALA A 534 -0.62 13.17 -30.61
C ALA A 534 -0.87 14.70 -30.59
N THR A 535 -0.51 15.37 -29.49
CA THR A 535 -0.67 16.82 -29.33
C THR A 535 0.19 17.63 -30.31
N ILE A 536 1.42 17.16 -30.61
CA ILE A 536 2.30 17.80 -31.61
C ILE A 536 1.66 17.74 -32.99
N ARG A 537 1.21 16.55 -33.42
CA ARG A 537 0.53 16.36 -34.71
C ARG A 537 -0.70 17.26 -34.86
N TRP A 538 -1.50 17.41 -33.80
CA TRP A 538 -2.67 18.29 -33.85
C TRP A 538 -2.33 19.77 -33.94
N LYS A 539 -1.20 20.21 -33.39
CA LYS A 539 -0.70 21.58 -33.62
C LYS A 539 -0.21 21.76 -35.06
N GLU A 540 0.44 20.76 -35.65
CA GLU A 540 0.91 20.76 -37.04
C GLU A 540 -0.27 20.74 -38.05
N GLU A 541 -1.25 19.86 -37.85
CA GLU A 541 -2.48 19.76 -38.64
C GLU A 541 -3.30 21.06 -38.55
N THR A 542 -3.57 21.56 -37.33
CA THR A 542 -4.34 22.80 -37.12
C THR A 542 -3.64 24.01 -37.75
N LYS A 543 -2.30 24.08 -37.66
CA LYS A 543 -1.51 25.10 -38.33
C LYS A 543 -1.65 25.01 -39.86
N SER A 544 -1.49 23.82 -40.45
CA SER A 544 -1.62 23.62 -41.90
C SER A 544 -3.03 23.95 -42.42
N LEU A 545 -4.08 23.58 -41.68
CA LEU A 545 -5.46 23.97 -41.97
C LEU A 545 -5.68 25.49 -41.86
N THR A 546 -5.02 26.15 -40.91
CA THR A 546 -5.05 27.62 -40.80
C THR A 546 -4.35 28.28 -41.99
N GLU A 547 -3.10 27.90 -42.28
CA GLU A 547 -2.31 28.44 -43.40
C GLU A 547 -3.00 28.24 -44.76
N THR A 548 -3.61 27.08 -45.00
CA THR A 548 -4.34 26.80 -46.25
C THR A 548 -5.69 27.53 -46.34
N THR A 549 -6.41 27.74 -45.24
CA THR A 549 -7.65 28.53 -45.24
C THR A 549 -7.36 30.03 -45.37
N GLU A 550 -6.30 30.55 -44.74
CA GLU A 550 -5.80 31.92 -44.94
C GLU A 550 -5.34 32.17 -46.38
N ALA A 551 -4.63 31.22 -46.99
CA ALA A 551 -4.27 31.26 -48.41
C ALA A 551 -5.52 31.29 -49.32
N ARG A 552 -6.58 30.53 -48.98
CA ARG A 552 -7.85 30.58 -49.72
C ARG A 552 -8.58 31.91 -49.53
N ILE A 553 -8.59 32.45 -48.32
CA ILE A 553 -9.22 33.75 -47.99
C ILE A 553 -8.49 34.90 -48.71
N THR A 554 -7.16 34.89 -48.76
CA THR A 554 -6.38 35.91 -49.48
C THR A 554 -6.59 35.82 -51.00
N LYS A 555 -6.63 34.61 -51.57
CA LYS A 555 -7.00 34.38 -52.98
C LYS A 555 -8.40 34.92 -53.30
N LEU A 556 -9.41 34.58 -52.50
CA LEU A 556 -10.79 35.06 -52.68
C LEU A 556 -10.91 36.59 -52.51
N LYS A 557 -10.14 37.21 -51.61
CA LYS A 557 -10.06 38.68 -51.48
C LYS A 557 -9.44 39.32 -52.74
N GLY A 558 -8.43 38.69 -53.34
CA GLY A 558 -7.85 39.09 -54.62
C GLY A 558 -8.86 39.03 -55.77
N GLU A 559 -9.52 37.88 -55.92
CA GLU A 559 -10.56 37.66 -56.94
C GLU A 559 -11.73 38.65 -56.79
N LEU A 560 -12.22 38.87 -55.56
CA LEU A 560 -13.26 39.87 -55.28
C LEU A 560 -12.80 41.29 -55.65
N SER A 561 -11.53 41.62 -55.43
CA SER A 561 -10.99 42.94 -55.78
C SER A 561 -10.87 43.11 -57.30
N GLN A 562 -10.46 42.06 -58.02
CA GLN A 562 -10.44 42.03 -59.48
C GLN A 562 -11.85 42.15 -60.08
N GLN A 563 -12.84 41.44 -59.53
CA GLN A 563 -14.23 41.54 -59.98
C GLN A 563 -14.84 42.92 -59.71
N LYS A 564 -14.51 43.57 -58.58
CA LYS A 564 -14.88 44.97 -58.32
C LYS A 564 -14.30 45.92 -59.37
N LEU A 565 -13.01 45.81 -59.67
CA LEU A 565 -12.36 46.61 -60.70
C LEU A 565 -13.02 46.38 -62.07
N ARG A 566 -13.26 45.12 -62.46
CA ARG A 566 -13.91 44.79 -63.73
C ARG A 566 -15.36 45.28 -63.82
N SER A 567 -16.10 45.27 -62.70
CA SER A 567 -17.44 45.85 -62.62
C SER A 567 -17.41 47.36 -62.84
N GLN A 568 -16.40 48.05 -62.29
CA GLN A 568 -16.20 49.49 -62.48
C GLN A 568 -15.78 49.83 -63.92
N GLU A 569 -14.88 49.04 -64.55
CA GLU A 569 -14.54 49.17 -65.96
C GLU A 569 -15.76 49.05 -66.88
N LEU A 570 -16.61 48.04 -66.63
CA LEU A 570 -17.84 47.81 -67.40
C LEU A 570 -18.89 48.90 -67.15
N PHE A 571 -18.97 49.43 -65.93
CA PHE A 571 -19.85 50.56 -65.62
C PHE A 571 -19.44 51.81 -66.41
N CYS A 572 -18.17 52.20 -66.41
CA CYS A 572 -17.71 53.34 -67.20
C CYS A 572 -17.83 53.13 -68.72
N GLN A 573 -17.72 51.89 -69.21
CA GLN A 573 -18.01 51.56 -70.61
C GLN A 573 -19.51 51.72 -70.94
N LEU A 574 -20.40 51.36 -70.02
CA LEU A 574 -21.85 51.58 -70.16
C LEU A 574 -22.21 53.06 -70.08
N GLU A 575 -21.56 53.83 -69.19
CA GLU A 575 -21.71 55.29 -69.12
C GLU A 575 -21.34 55.94 -70.46
N MET A 576 -20.14 55.68 -70.99
CA MET A 576 -19.69 56.20 -72.30
C MET A 576 -20.61 55.76 -73.46
N ALA A 577 -21.07 54.50 -73.46
CA ALA A 577 -21.98 54.01 -74.49
C ALA A 577 -23.36 54.67 -74.42
N ASN A 578 -23.85 54.95 -73.22
CA ASN A 578 -25.12 55.64 -72.98
C ASN A 578 -25.01 57.13 -73.31
N GLU A 579 -23.93 57.81 -72.93
CA GLU A 579 -23.63 59.18 -73.34
C GLU A 579 -23.70 59.31 -74.86
N LYS A 580 -22.95 58.46 -75.58
CA LYS A 580 -22.98 58.42 -77.05
C LYS A 580 -24.38 58.12 -77.58
N ALA A 581 -25.13 57.18 -77.00
CA ALA A 581 -26.50 56.91 -77.42
C ALA A 581 -27.39 58.17 -77.31
N THR A 582 -27.23 58.99 -76.26
CA THR A 582 -27.94 60.28 -76.19
C THR A 582 -27.45 61.32 -77.19
N GLU A 583 -26.22 61.23 -77.70
CA GLU A 583 -25.72 62.09 -78.79
C GLU A 583 -26.31 61.65 -80.14
N ASP A 584 -26.28 60.34 -80.43
CA ASP A 584 -26.91 59.75 -81.61
C ASP A 584 -28.44 60.02 -81.63
N GLU A 585 -29.12 59.98 -80.47
CA GLU A 585 -30.53 60.38 -80.34
C GLU A 585 -30.79 61.87 -80.64
N LYS A 586 -29.93 62.78 -80.14
CA LYS A 586 -30.02 64.22 -80.46
C LYS A 586 -29.85 64.45 -81.97
N LEU A 587 -28.84 63.82 -82.57
CA LEU A 587 -28.58 63.89 -84.01
C LEU A 587 -29.75 63.35 -84.84
N MET A 588 -30.35 62.22 -84.42
CA MET A 588 -31.54 61.66 -85.06
C MET A 588 -32.76 62.58 -84.93
N MET A 589 -32.91 63.29 -83.80
CA MET A 589 -33.97 64.30 -83.63
C MET A 589 -33.72 65.54 -84.51
N GLU A 590 -32.48 65.99 -84.68
CA GLU A 590 -32.12 67.06 -85.62
C GLU A 590 -32.40 66.65 -87.08
N TYR A 591 -32.02 65.44 -87.50
CA TYR A 591 -32.38 64.92 -88.82
C TYR A 591 -33.90 64.84 -89.01
N ARG A 592 -34.66 64.43 -87.99
CA ARG A 592 -36.14 64.37 -88.03
C ARG A 592 -36.77 65.77 -88.15
N GLN A 593 -36.19 66.79 -87.53
CA GLN A 593 -36.57 68.19 -87.71
C GLN A 593 -36.20 68.71 -89.13
N CYS A 594 -35.04 68.31 -89.66
CA CYS A 594 -34.63 68.65 -91.03
C CYS A 594 -35.56 68.03 -92.08
N ILE A 595 -35.89 66.73 -91.94
CA ILE A 595 -36.81 66.00 -92.81
C ILE A 595 -38.21 66.63 -92.79
N SER A 596 -38.77 66.91 -91.60
CA SER A 596 -40.10 67.54 -91.50
C SER A 596 -40.12 68.98 -92.05
N ARG A 597 -39.04 69.74 -91.90
CA ARG A 597 -38.86 71.04 -92.57
C ARG A 597 -38.85 70.89 -94.10
N LEU A 598 -38.10 69.91 -94.63
CA LEU A 598 -38.02 69.64 -96.08
C LEU A 598 -39.36 69.15 -96.64
N GLN A 599 -40.05 68.24 -95.95
CA GLN A 599 -41.41 67.81 -96.30
C GLN A 599 -42.38 68.99 -96.35
N ARG A 600 -42.33 69.90 -95.36
CA ARG A 600 -43.17 71.11 -95.37
C ARG A 600 -42.83 72.04 -96.54
N GLN A 601 -41.56 72.14 -96.95
CA GLN A 601 -41.17 72.89 -98.15
C GLN A 601 -41.65 72.20 -99.44
N LEU A 602 -41.56 70.86 -99.51
CA LEU A 602 -42.08 70.06 -100.61
C LEU A 602 -43.59 70.25 -100.78
N SER A 603 -44.38 70.07 -99.72
CA SER A 603 -45.84 70.25 -99.79
C SER A 603 -46.26 71.70 -100.10
N GLN A 604 -45.46 72.70 -99.72
CA GLN A 604 -45.67 74.08 -100.19
C GLN A 604 -45.34 74.25 -101.68
N ALA A 605 -44.33 73.56 -102.21
CA ALA A 605 -44.01 73.56 -103.63
C ALA A 605 -45.08 72.80 -104.45
N GLU A 606 -45.54 71.64 -103.96
CA GLU A 606 -46.64 70.85 -104.52
C GLU A 606 -47.94 71.65 -104.55
N GLN A 607 -48.31 72.33 -103.45
CA GLN A 607 -49.51 73.17 -103.39
C GLN A 607 -49.41 74.37 -104.36
N ARG A 608 -48.23 74.98 -104.52
CA ARG A 608 -47.98 76.01 -105.55
C ARG A 608 -48.09 75.44 -106.97
N ALA A 609 -47.54 74.26 -107.22
CA ALA A 609 -47.62 73.58 -108.51
C ALA A 609 -49.06 73.19 -108.87
N ALA A 610 -49.82 72.63 -107.91
CA ALA A 610 -51.25 72.35 -108.07
C ALA A 610 -52.06 73.62 -108.34
N THR A 611 -51.76 74.72 -107.64
CA THR A 611 -52.38 76.03 -107.90
C THR A 611 -52.03 76.57 -109.30
N ALA A 612 -50.80 76.36 -109.77
CA ALA A 612 -50.38 76.72 -111.13
C ALA A 612 -51.08 75.86 -112.19
N SER A 613 -51.20 74.55 -111.96
CA SER A 613 -51.96 73.63 -112.82
C SER A 613 -53.45 73.96 -112.87
N GLN A 614 -54.07 74.37 -111.76
CA GLN A 614 -55.44 74.88 -111.74
C GLN A 614 -55.57 76.19 -112.53
N LYS A 615 -54.62 77.13 -112.39
CA LYS A 615 -54.61 78.35 -113.23
C LYS A 615 -54.44 78.02 -114.71
N LEU A 616 -53.60 77.05 -115.06
CA LEU A 616 -53.41 76.58 -116.43
C LEU A 616 -54.66 75.89 -117.01
N SER A 617 -55.38 75.06 -116.23
CA SER A 617 -56.63 74.45 -116.70
C SER A 617 -57.75 75.49 -116.89
N LEU A 618 -57.78 76.53 -116.05
CA LEU A 618 -58.72 77.65 -116.16
C LEU A 618 -58.42 78.53 -117.39
N ILE A 619 -57.14 78.81 -117.67
CA ILE A 619 -56.71 79.47 -118.92
C ILE A 619 -57.02 78.59 -120.15
N THR A 620 -56.85 77.27 -120.04
CA THR A 620 -57.11 76.32 -121.14
C THR A 620 -58.61 76.21 -121.47
N THR A 621 -59.49 76.23 -120.46
CA THR A 621 -60.94 76.27 -120.65
C THR A 621 -61.43 77.61 -121.19
N GLN A 622 -60.83 78.74 -120.76
CA GLN A 622 -61.06 80.05 -121.38
C GLN A 622 -60.65 80.06 -122.86
N LYS A 623 -59.46 79.53 -123.21
CA LYS A 623 -59.02 79.41 -124.61
C LYS A 623 -59.95 78.53 -125.46
N LYS A 624 -60.48 77.42 -124.91
CA LYS A 624 -61.48 76.59 -125.63
C LYS A 624 -62.80 77.34 -125.86
N LYS A 625 -63.28 78.16 -124.92
CA LYS A 625 -64.44 79.04 -125.16
C LYS A 625 -64.18 80.11 -126.23
N ALA A 626 -62.96 80.65 -126.31
CA ALA A 626 -62.59 81.67 -127.30
C ALA A 626 -62.39 81.14 -128.74
N ALA A 627 -62.28 79.82 -128.92
CA ALA A 627 -62.18 79.20 -130.24
C ALA A 627 -63.56 79.01 -130.90
N LEU A 628 -64.54 78.48 -130.14
CA LEU A 628 -65.89 78.14 -130.61
C LEU A 628 -66.77 79.32 -131.07
N LEU A 629 -66.27 80.56 -130.99
CA LEU A 629 -66.97 81.79 -131.40
C LEU A 629 -66.40 82.41 -132.69
N ARG A 630 -65.57 81.69 -133.45
CA ARG A 630 -64.98 82.21 -134.72
C ARG A 630 -65.51 81.56 -136.00
N ASP A 631 -66.23 80.45 -135.88
CA ASP A 631 -66.58 79.59 -137.03
C ASP A 631 -68.00 79.87 -137.59
N LEU A 632 -68.59 81.05 -137.33
CA LEU A 632 -69.96 81.40 -137.72
C LEU A 632 -70.17 82.83 -138.30
N GLU A 633 -69.10 83.55 -138.65
CA GLU A 633 -69.19 84.82 -139.41
C GLU A 633 -68.33 84.77 -140.68
N ASN A 634 -68.84 84.10 -141.72
CA ASN A 634 -68.33 84.21 -143.11
C ASN A 634 -69.34 83.69 -144.17
N ILE A 635 -70.61 84.06 -144.03
CA ILE A 635 -71.58 84.30 -145.13
C ILE A 635 -72.27 85.63 -144.82
#